data_AF-A0A1M5SW25-F1
#
_entry.id   AF-A0A1M5SW25-F1
#
_cell.length_a   1.000
_cell.length_b   1.000
_cell.length_c   1.000
_cell.angle_alpha   90.00
_cell.angle_beta   90.00
_cell.angle_gamma   90.00
#
_symmetry.space_group_name_H-M   'P 1'
#
loop_
_entity.id
_entity.type
_entity.pdbx_description
1 polymer ?
#
loop_
_entity_poly.entity_id
_entity_poly.type
_entity_poly.pdbx_seq_one_letter_code
_entity_poly.pdbx_strand_id
1 'polypeptide(L)'
;MQDSMGITEEEIRRYYVLQQEKKEIEYEMKELKKYFHQALDASVGENQKGEMKRGDYLAQRQIRTSTQYERVCTVSKLEDMQLADFIIIEKRPDTDKLEAAIKLGLVDGEAFADCKHTKVNQAITVKKLR
;
A
#
# COMPACT_ATOMS: atom_id res chain seq x y z
N MET A 1 1.65 -21.11 -42.32
CA MET A 1 0.58 -20.26 -41.78
C MET A 1 0.73 -20.27 -40.27
N GLN A 2 1.29 -19.22 -39.69
CA GLN A 2 1.50 -19.12 -38.25
C GLN A 2 1.41 -17.64 -37.91
N ASP A 3 0.18 -17.16 -37.79
CA ASP A 3 -0.11 -15.78 -37.42
C ASP A 3 -0.93 -15.84 -36.13
N SER A 4 -0.24 -16.10 -35.01
CA SER A 4 -0.87 -16.22 -33.70
C SER A 4 0.16 -16.00 -32.60
N MET A 5 0.43 -14.74 -32.24
CA MET A 5 0.87 -14.34 -30.89
C MET A 5 0.93 -12.80 -30.72
N GLY A 6 -0.05 -12.07 -31.26
CA GLY A 6 -0.22 -10.64 -30.98
C GLY A 6 -1.43 -10.40 -30.11
N ILE A 7 -1.31 -9.58 -29.06
CA ILE A 7 -2.47 -9.07 -28.30
C ILE A 7 -3.29 -8.22 -29.28
N THR A 8 -4.56 -8.53 -29.40
CA THR A 8 -5.49 -7.83 -30.30
C THR A 8 -5.94 -6.49 -29.70
N GLU A 9 -6.34 -5.56 -30.57
CA GLU A 9 -6.94 -4.30 -30.14
C GLU A 9 -8.16 -4.53 -29.26
N GLU A 10 -9.00 -5.51 -29.61
CA GLU A 10 -10.21 -5.84 -28.86
C GLU A 10 -9.89 -6.34 -27.44
N GLU A 11 -8.79 -7.08 -27.24
CA GLU A 11 -8.33 -7.48 -25.90
C GLU A 11 -7.86 -6.27 -25.07
N ILE A 12 -7.09 -5.36 -25.66
CA ILE A 12 -6.63 -4.13 -24.99
C ILE A 12 -7.81 -3.22 -24.65
N ARG A 13 -8.76 -3.08 -25.59
CA ARG A 13 -10.00 -2.32 -25.41
C ARG A 13 -10.85 -2.90 -24.30
N ARG A 14 -11.04 -4.24 -24.28
CA ARG A 14 -11.78 -4.92 -23.22
C ARG A 14 -11.14 -4.71 -21.86
N TYR A 15 -9.81 -4.82 -21.78
CA TYR A 15 -9.09 -4.51 -20.54
C TYR A 15 -9.32 -3.06 -20.10
N TYR A 16 -9.26 -2.10 -21.02
CA TYR A 16 -9.50 -0.69 -20.72
C TYR A 16 -10.91 -0.44 -20.15
N VAL A 17 -11.94 -1.06 -20.74
CA VAL A 17 -13.33 -0.94 -20.27
C VAL A 17 -13.46 -1.53 -18.87
N LEU A 18 -12.98 -2.75 -18.65
CA LEU A 18 -12.99 -3.41 -17.34
C LEU A 18 -12.24 -2.57 -16.29
N GLN A 19 -11.16 -1.89 -16.68
CA GLN A 19 -10.43 -1.00 -15.79
C GLN A 19 -11.25 0.22 -15.36
N GLN A 20 -12.10 0.77 -16.24
CA GLN A 20 -13.00 1.87 -15.84
C GLN A 20 -14.16 1.36 -14.99
N GLU A 21 -14.81 0.28 -15.40
CA GLU A 21 -15.91 -0.34 -14.65
C GLU A 21 -15.46 -0.72 -13.23
N LYS A 22 -14.26 -1.28 -13.08
CA LYS A 22 -13.67 -1.57 -11.78
C LYS A 22 -13.60 -0.33 -10.89
N LYS A 23 -13.19 0.84 -11.43
CA LYS A 23 -13.13 2.08 -10.66
C LYS A 23 -14.51 2.55 -10.23
N GLU A 24 -15.50 2.42 -11.11
CA GLU A 24 -16.89 2.78 -10.81
C GLU A 24 -17.47 1.88 -9.71
N ILE A 25 -17.26 0.57 -9.82
CA ILE A 25 -17.64 -0.41 -8.79
C ILE A 25 -16.93 -0.12 -7.46
N GLU A 26 -15.62 0.13 -7.48
CA GLU A 26 -14.86 0.50 -6.28
C GLU A 26 -15.37 1.80 -5.65
N TYR A 27 -15.79 2.77 -6.46
CA TYR A 27 -16.40 4.02 -6.00
C TYR A 27 -17.77 3.78 -5.36
N GLU A 28 -18.65 3.03 -6.02
CA GLU A 28 -19.98 2.70 -5.49
C GLU A 28 -19.88 1.92 -4.17
N MET A 29 -19.00 0.92 -4.10
CA MET A 29 -18.72 0.17 -2.88
C MET A 29 -18.21 1.08 -1.75
N LYS A 30 -17.39 2.09 -2.08
CA LYS A 30 -16.88 3.07 -1.10
C LYS A 30 -18.00 3.94 -0.55
N GLU A 31 -18.92 4.40 -1.40
CA GLU A 31 -20.06 5.21 -0.95
C GLU A 31 -21.04 4.39 -0.10
N LEU A 32 -21.36 3.15 -0.51
CA LEU A 32 -22.18 2.23 0.30
C LEU A 32 -21.54 1.94 1.66
N LYS A 33 -20.22 1.72 1.69
CA LYS A 33 -19.49 1.51 2.94
C LYS A 33 -19.61 2.71 3.88
N LYS A 34 -19.49 3.95 3.36
CA LYS A 34 -19.70 5.17 4.18
C LYS A 34 -21.12 5.22 4.74
N TYR A 35 -22.12 4.92 3.92
CA TYR A 35 -23.51 4.87 4.36
C TYR A 35 -23.73 3.83 5.46
N PHE A 36 -23.16 2.61 5.33
CA PHE A 36 -23.24 1.60 6.38
C PHE A 36 -22.56 2.03 7.67
N HIS A 37 -21.43 2.74 7.59
CA HIS A 37 -20.79 3.33 8.77
C HIS A 37 -21.73 4.33 9.44
N GLN A 38 -22.26 5.33 8.72
CA GLN A 38 -23.18 6.33 9.27
C GLN A 38 -24.42 5.71 9.91
N ALA A 39 -25.04 4.72 9.25
CA ALA A 39 -26.22 4.05 9.77
C ALA A 39 -25.92 3.27 11.06
N LEU A 40 -24.77 2.61 11.13
CA LEU A 40 -24.33 1.91 12.34
C LEU A 40 -23.87 2.91 13.44
N ASP A 41 -23.34 4.10 13.09
CA ASP A 41 -22.96 5.12 14.07
C ASP A 41 -24.20 5.67 14.76
N ALA A 42 -25.29 5.87 14.01
CA ALA A 42 -26.58 6.25 14.55
C ALA A 42 -27.22 5.15 15.43
N SER A 43 -26.87 3.87 15.25
CA SER A 43 -27.51 2.76 15.97
C SER A 43 -26.70 2.26 17.18
N VAL A 44 -25.39 2.06 17.04
CA VAL A 44 -24.52 1.52 18.10
C VAL A 44 -23.48 2.53 18.59
N GLY A 45 -23.40 3.71 17.97
CA GLY A 45 -22.41 4.74 18.30
C GLY A 45 -21.12 4.65 17.48
N GLU A 46 -20.37 5.74 17.51
CA GLU A 46 -19.07 5.84 16.83
C GLU A 46 -18.04 4.88 17.46
N ASN A 47 -17.18 4.30 16.62
CA ASN A 47 -16.10 3.39 17.02
C ASN A 47 -16.55 2.12 17.76
N GLN A 48 -17.85 1.82 17.79
CA GLN A 48 -18.38 0.58 18.35
C GLN A 48 -18.53 -0.48 17.27
N LYS A 49 -18.32 -1.75 17.65
CA LYS A 49 -18.69 -2.90 16.80
C LYS A 49 -20.19 -2.90 16.63
N GLY A 50 -20.66 -3.19 15.41
CA GLY A 50 -22.07 -3.22 15.11
C GLY A 50 -22.34 -4.15 13.93
N GLU A 51 -23.55 -4.67 13.88
CA GLU A 51 -24.00 -5.53 12.80
C GLU A 51 -25.40 -5.13 12.34
N MET A 52 -25.64 -5.24 11.04
CA MET A 52 -26.91 -4.94 10.43
C MET A 52 -27.28 -6.06 9.45
N LYS A 53 -28.36 -6.77 9.75
CA LYS A 53 -28.92 -7.80 8.88
C LYS A 53 -30.07 -7.24 8.05
N ARG A 54 -30.08 -7.52 6.75
CA ARG A 54 -31.18 -7.21 5.82
C ARG A 54 -31.33 -8.36 4.83
N GLY A 55 -32.45 -9.09 4.92
CA GLY A 55 -32.64 -10.33 4.16
C GLY A 55 -31.53 -11.33 4.43
N ASP A 56 -30.88 -11.78 3.36
CA ASP A 56 -29.78 -12.77 3.40
C ASP A 56 -28.39 -12.13 3.62
N TYR A 57 -28.32 -10.81 3.75
CA TYR A 57 -27.05 -10.08 3.88
C TYR A 57 -26.82 -9.57 5.30
N LEU A 58 -25.57 -9.67 5.76
CA LEU A 58 -25.11 -9.15 7.04
C LEU A 58 -23.94 -8.19 6.82
N ALA A 59 -24.12 -6.91 7.18
CA ALA A 59 -23.05 -5.93 7.26
C ALA A 59 -22.51 -5.90 8.69
N GLN A 60 -21.25 -6.31 8.88
CA GLN A 60 -20.60 -6.31 10.19
C GLN A 60 -19.43 -5.32 10.20
N ARG A 61 -19.45 -4.39 11.14
CA ARG A 61 -18.36 -3.43 11.35
C ARG A 61 -17.29 -4.04 12.25
N GLN A 62 -16.09 -4.17 11.70
CA GLN A 62 -14.90 -4.51 12.47
C GLN A 62 -14.20 -3.23 12.92
N ILE A 63 -13.87 -3.15 14.22
CA ILE A 63 -13.04 -2.10 14.78
C ILE A 63 -11.64 -2.67 15.00
N ARG A 64 -10.62 -2.00 14.44
CA ARG A 64 -9.21 -2.31 14.67
C ARG A 64 -8.54 -1.04 15.17
N THR A 65 -8.02 -1.09 16.40
CA THR A 65 -7.27 0.02 16.99
C THR A 65 -5.79 -0.27 16.85
N SER A 66 -5.04 0.63 16.21
CA SER A 66 -3.58 0.61 16.20
C SER A 66 -3.08 1.81 16.96
N THR A 67 -2.34 1.59 18.05
CA THR A 67 -1.62 2.65 18.74
C THR A 67 -0.31 2.90 18.01
N GLN A 68 -0.06 4.14 17.63
CA GLN A 68 1.21 4.58 17.06
C GLN A 68 1.86 5.57 18.03
N TYR A 69 3.15 5.40 18.25
CA TYR A 69 3.96 6.31 19.02
C TYR A 69 4.69 7.24 18.06
N GLU A 70 4.60 8.55 18.27
CA GLU A 70 5.36 9.51 17.50
C GLU A 70 6.84 9.35 17.83
N ARG A 71 7.67 9.12 16.82
CA ARG A 71 9.04 8.62 17.00
C ARG A 71 9.89 9.60 17.80
N VAL A 72 9.89 10.89 17.47
CA VAL A 72 10.82 11.87 18.03
C VAL A 72 10.51 12.13 19.51
N CYS A 73 9.25 12.44 19.82
CA CYS A 73 8.77 12.67 21.19
C CYS A 73 8.91 11.42 22.05
N THR A 74 8.63 10.23 21.49
CA THR A 74 8.75 8.98 22.26
C THR A 74 10.20 8.64 22.53
N VAL A 75 11.10 8.74 21.54
CA VAL A 75 12.54 8.51 21.76
C VAL A 75 13.10 9.51 22.76
N SER A 76 12.79 10.80 22.64
CA SER A 76 13.22 11.82 23.60
C SER A 76 12.78 11.49 25.03
N LYS A 77 11.53 11.06 25.23
CA LYS A 77 11.05 10.64 26.56
C LYS A 77 11.75 9.37 27.06
N LEU A 78 12.01 8.41 26.18
CA LEU A 78 12.74 7.20 26.54
C LEU A 78 14.18 7.53 26.95
N GLU A 79 14.83 8.47 26.27
CA GLU A 79 16.17 8.98 26.61
C GLU A 79 16.16 9.71 27.97
N ASP A 80 15.19 10.60 28.20
CA ASP A 80 15.03 11.32 29.47
C ASP A 80 14.80 10.37 30.65
N MET A 81 14.08 9.27 30.43
CA MET A 81 13.80 8.24 31.43
C MET A 81 14.89 7.16 31.52
N GLN A 82 15.99 7.30 30.76
CA GLN A 82 17.08 6.34 30.69
C GLN A 82 16.64 4.90 30.29
N LEU A 83 15.57 4.80 29.51
CA LEU A 83 14.97 3.57 29.01
C LEU A 83 15.59 3.14 27.67
N ALA A 84 16.92 3.02 27.65
CA ALA A 84 17.68 2.73 26.43
C ALA A 84 17.33 1.38 25.78
N ASP A 85 16.91 0.38 26.57
CA ASP A 85 16.50 -0.94 26.06
C ASP A 85 15.26 -0.89 25.15
N PHE A 86 14.49 0.19 25.21
CA PHE A 86 13.31 0.42 24.37
C PHE A 86 13.63 1.23 23.11
N ILE A 87 14.89 1.63 22.92
CA ILE A 87 15.36 2.39 21.75
C ILE A 87 16.12 1.44 20.83
N ILE A 88 15.58 1.23 19.64
CA ILE A 88 16.23 0.40 18.62
C ILE A 88 17.26 1.25 17.87
N ILE A 89 18.54 0.94 18.04
CA ILE A 89 19.65 1.53 17.27
C ILE A 89 19.91 0.65 16.04
N GLU A 90 19.43 1.09 14.87
CA GLU A 90 19.60 0.36 13.62
C GLU A 90 20.82 0.87 12.83
N LYS A 91 21.79 0.00 12.55
CA LYS A 91 22.88 0.28 11.59
C LYS A 91 22.37 0.01 10.18
N ARG A 92 21.90 1.07 9.50
CA ARG A 92 21.41 1.00 8.12
C ARG A 92 22.45 1.55 7.14
N PRO A 93 22.74 0.86 6.02
CA PRO A 93 23.58 1.41 4.97
C PRO A 93 22.93 2.64 4.36
N ASP A 94 23.71 3.70 4.17
CA ASP A 94 23.31 4.88 3.40
C ASP A 94 23.48 4.55 1.91
N THR A 95 22.45 3.95 1.32
CA THR A 95 22.48 3.48 -0.07
C THR A 95 22.63 4.62 -1.06
N ASP A 96 22.10 5.81 -0.75
CA ASP A 96 22.20 6.98 -1.62
C ASP A 96 23.64 7.48 -1.70
N LYS A 97 24.33 7.59 -0.56
CA LYS A 97 25.77 7.91 -0.55
C LYS A 97 26.62 6.82 -1.19
N LEU A 98 26.30 5.55 -0.94
CA LEU A 98 27.02 4.43 -1.53
C LEU A 98 26.91 4.44 -3.06
N GLU A 99 25.71 4.59 -3.61
CA GLU A 99 25.48 4.68 -5.06
C GLU A 99 26.15 5.91 -5.68
N ALA A 100 26.14 7.06 -4.99
CA ALA A 100 26.87 8.24 -5.44
C ALA A 100 28.39 8.00 -5.49
N ALA A 101 28.95 7.37 -4.46
CA ALA A 101 30.38 7.05 -4.40
C ALA A 101 30.79 6.04 -5.49
N ILE A 102 29.95 5.03 -5.77
CA ILE A 102 30.16 4.08 -6.87
C ILE A 102 30.16 4.80 -8.23
N LYS A 103 29.17 5.67 -8.48
CA LYS A 103 29.09 6.44 -9.73
C LYS A 103 30.27 7.38 -9.94
N LEU A 104 30.82 7.93 -8.86
CA LEU A 104 32.00 8.80 -8.89
C LEU A 104 33.33 8.01 -8.97
N GLY A 105 33.29 6.68 -8.97
CA GLY A 105 34.49 5.83 -8.99
C GLY A 105 35.29 5.85 -7.69
N LEU A 106 34.71 6.36 -6.59
CA LEU A 106 35.35 6.38 -5.27
C LEU A 106 35.27 5.02 -4.57
N VAL A 107 34.31 4.20 -4.96
CA VAL A 107 34.05 2.87 -4.41
C VAL A 107 33.83 1.91 -5.57
N ASP A 108 34.45 0.74 -5.52
CA ASP A 108 34.22 -0.32 -6.50
C ASP A 108 32.81 -0.89 -6.33
N GLY A 109 31.98 -0.77 -7.37
CA GLY A 109 30.62 -1.28 -7.37
C GLY A 109 30.53 -2.80 -7.41
N GLU A 110 31.55 -3.48 -7.94
CA GLU A 110 31.58 -4.95 -7.99
C GLU A 110 31.74 -5.57 -6.61
N ALA A 111 32.40 -4.86 -5.68
CA ALA A 111 32.57 -5.28 -4.30
C ALA A 111 31.26 -5.42 -3.51
N PHE A 112 30.14 -4.91 -4.04
CA PHE A 112 28.81 -4.96 -3.41
C PHE A 112 27.79 -5.74 -4.25
N ALA A 113 28.21 -6.45 -5.29
CA ALA A 113 27.31 -7.16 -6.20
C ALA A 113 26.48 -8.24 -5.49
N ASP A 114 27.06 -8.93 -4.52
CA ASP A 114 26.42 -9.93 -3.65
C ASP A 114 25.39 -9.32 -2.69
N CYS A 115 25.50 -8.04 -2.39
CA CYS A 115 24.60 -7.28 -1.53
C CYS A 115 23.42 -6.64 -2.29
N LYS A 116 23.44 -6.65 -3.63
CA LYS A 116 22.40 -6.02 -4.46
C LYS A 116 21.28 -7.01 -4.82
N HIS A 117 20.09 -6.74 -4.31
CA HIS A 117 18.88 -7.46 -4.69
C HIS A 117 17.99 -6.60 -5.60
N THR A 118 18.04 -6.85 -6.90
CA THR A 118 17.17 -6.16 -7.87
C THR A 118 15.85 -6.91 -8.00
N LYS A 119 14.77 -6.35 -7.41
CA LYS A 119 13.42 -6.86 -7.65
C LYS A 119 12.80 -6.13 -8.85
N VAL A 120 12.66 -6.84 -9.97
CA VAL A 120 11.95 -6.33 -11.15
C VAL A 120 10.46 -6.64 -11.01
N ASN A 121 9.64 -5.61 -10.79
CA ASN A 121 8.19 -5.73 -10.80
C ASN A 121 7.65 -5.25 -12.16
N GLN A 122 6.96 -6.13 -12.88
CA GLN A 122 6.30 -5.78 -14.13
C GLN A 122 4.88 -5.26 -13.84
N ALA A 123 4.51 -4.16 -14.49
CA ALA A 123 3.17 -3.57 -14.38
C ALA A 123 2.62 -3.26 -15.77
N ILE A 124 1.33 -3.53 -15.98
CA ILE A 124 0.61 -3.21 -17.23
C ILE A 124 -0.30 -2.01 -16.97
N THR A 125 -0.26 -1.03 -17.86
CA THR A 125 -1.18 0.12 -17.84
C THR A 125 -1.72 0.35 -19.23
N VAL A 126 -3.04 0.32 -19.38
CA VAL A 126 -3.72 0.62 -20.65
C VAL A 126 -4.32 2.02 -20.59
N LYS A 127 -4.07 2.83 -21.62
CA LYS A 127 -4.60 4.19 -21.75
C LYS A 127 -5.17 4.35 -23.15
N LYS A 128 -6.27 5.10 -23.28
CA LYS A 128 -6.77 5.51 -24.58
C LYS A 128 -5.81 6.53 -25.18
N LEU A 129 -5.27 6.25 -26.37
CA LEU A 129 -4.53 7.23 -27.15
C LEU A 129 -5.55 8.22 -27.75
N ARG A 130 -5.20 9.51 -27.72
CA ARG A 130 -6.06 10.60 -28.23
C ARG A 130 -6.15 10.55 -29.75
#